data_AF-A0A448X8D4-F1
#
_entry.id   AF-A0A448X8D4-F1
#
_cell.length_a   1.000
_cell.length_b   1.000
_cell.length_c   1.000
_cell.angle_alpha   90.00
_cell.angle_beta   90.00
_cell.angle_gamma   90.00
#
_symmetry.space_group_name_H-M   'P 1'
#
loop_
_entity.id
_entity.type
_entity.pdbx_description
1 polymer ?
#
loop_
_entity_poly.entity_id
_entity_poly.type
_entity_poly.pdbx_seq_one_letter_code
_entity_poly.pdbx_strand_id
1 'polypeptide(L)'
;MIIIGSDCLQRVDGAALHKLARRIAARFISGGIRTFNVLHRVASQVAALDLGYKPGVDQIQSKKPAILFLLGADQGAISRADLPDGCFVVYIGHNGDVGASMADIVLPGAAYTEKAGIYANTEGRAQQTQPAIMPPGASREDWRILRAISEVAAQGGRMLPYETREQLHNRIRTIAPGLLVLNKPVAPAIETLALADKQAIS
;
A
#
# COMPACT_ATOMS: atom_id res chain seq x y z
N MET A 1 -1.51 5.78 -27.36
CA MET A 1 -1.55 5.47 -25.92
C MET A 1 -0.65 4.27 -25.67
N ILE A 2 0.23 4.34 -24.67
CA ILE A 2 1.14 3.27 -24.26
C ILE A 2 0.77 2.90 -22.83
N ILE A 3 0.50 1.62 -22.60
CA ILE A 3 0.19 1.07 -21.29
C ILE A 3 1.19 -0.04 -21.01
N ILE A 4 1.84 0.02 -19.84
CA ILE A 4 2.67 -1.07 -19.35
C ILE A 4 2.00 -1.74 -18.16
N GLY A 5 2.05 -3.07 -18.08
CA GLY A 5 1.60 -3.80 -16.91
C GLY A 5 2.60 -3.63 -15.76
N SER A 6 2.10 -3.44 -14.54
CA SER A 6 2.94 -3.33 -13.34
C SER A 6 3.87 -4.53 -13.12
N ASP A 7 3.55 -5.71 -13.66
CA ASP A 7 4.41 -6.91 -13.54
C ASP A 7 5.69 -6.82 -14.36
N CYS A 8 5.65 -6.07 -15.46
CA CYS A 8 6.87 -5.80 -16.23
C CYS A 8 7.88 -4.99 -15.40
N LEU A 9 7.40 -4.23 -14.41
CA LEU A 9 8.24 -3.41 -13.54
C LEU A 9 8.89 -4.20 -12.41
N GLN A 10 8.45 -5.43 -12.13
CA GLN A 10 9.03 -6.28 -11.09
C GLN A 10 10.24 -7.10 -11.59
N ARG A 11 10.54 -7.03 -12.88
CA ARG A 11 11.72 -7.69 -13.45
C ARG A 11 12.99 -6.94 -13.07
N VAL A 12 14.12 -7.64 -13.10
CA VAL A 12 15.47 -7.07 -12.90
C VAL A 12 15.79 -5.92 -13.87
N ASP A 13 15.17 -5.90 -15.05
CA ASP A 13 15.31 -4.86 -16.08
C ASP A 13 14.09 -3.92 -16.16
N GLY A 14 13.20 -3.95 -15.15
CA GLY A 14 12.00 -3.11 -15.07
C GLY A 14 12.31 -1.62 -15.25
N ALA A 15 13.47 -1.19 -14.74
CA ALA A 15 14.07 0.13 -14.96
C ALA A 15 14.08 0.58 -16.40
N ALA A 16 14.74 -0.27 -17.18
CA ALA A 16 15.05 0.00 -18.55
C ALA A 16 13.76 -0.03 -19.35
N LEU A 17 12.86 -0.99 -19.05
CA LEU A 17 11.55 -1.11 -19.69
C LEU A 17 10.68 0.13 -19.45
N HIS A 18 10.55 0.59 -18.21
CA HIS A 18 9.78 1.80 -17.89
C HIS A 18 10.36 3.03 -18.59
N LYS A 19 11.68 3.23 -18.52
CA LYS A 19 12.37 4.37 -19.14
C LYS A 19 12.22 4.35 -20.67
N LEU A 20 12.31 3.17 -21.28
CA LEU A 20 12.11 2.99 -22.72
C LEU A 20 10.66 3.28 -23.11
N ALA A 21 9.69 2.71 -22.38
CA ALA A 21 8.28 2.93 -22.64
C ALA A 21 7.90 4.41 -22.52
N ARG A 22 8.42 5.12 -21.51
CA ARG A 22 8.28 6.57 -21.38
C ARG A 22 8.90 7.33 -22.55
N ARG A 23 10.10 6.94 -22.99
CA ARG A 23 10.76 7.57 -24.15
C ARG A 23 9.96 7.38 -25.43
N ILE A 24 9.38 6.19 -25.65
CA ILE A 24 8.51 5.94 -26.80
C ILE A 24 7.25 6.80 -26.67
N ALA A 25 6.61 6.83 -25.50
CA ALA A 25 5.39 7.62 -25.26
C ALA A 25 5.61 9.13 -25.49
N ALA A 26 6.79 9.65 -25.13
CA ALA A 26 7.16 11.04 -25.33
C ALA A 26 7.19 11.47 -26.80
N ARG A 27 7.43 10.54 -27.74
CA ARG A 27 7.43 10.82 -29.19
C ARG A 27 6.02 11.07 -29.75
N PHE A 28 4.99 10.65 -29.03
CA PHE A 28 3.60 10.72 -29.48
C PHE A 28 2.76 11.73 -28.68
N ILE A 29 3.41 12.63 -27.93
CA ILE A 29 2.71 13.68 -27.19
C ILE A 29 2.03 14.62 -28.20
N SER A 30 0.71 14.63 -28.19
CA SER A 30 -0.12 15.54 -28.98
C SER A 30 -1.28 16.06 -28.13
N GLY A 31 -1.55 17.36 -28.21
CA GLY A 31 -2.76 17.97 -27.64
C GLY A 31 -2.96 17.82 -26.13
N GLY A 32 -1.89 17.68 -25.33
CA GLY A 32 -2.00 17.54 -23.86
C GLY A 32 -2.52 16.18 -23.37
N ILE A 33 -2.69 15.21 -24.27
CA ILE A 33 -3.12 13.85 -23.92
C ILE A 33 -1.97 13.11 -23.21
N ARG A 34 -2.26 12.50 -22.07
CA ARG A 34 -1.31 11.60 -21.40
C ARG A 34 -1.10 10.34 -22.23
N THR A 35 0.10 10.16 -22.74
CA THR A 35 0.42 9.05 -23.65
C THR A 35 0.97 7.82 -22.96
N PHE A 36 1.41 7.93 -21.70
CA PHE A 36 2.01 6.85 -20.91
C PHE A 36 1.17 6.53 -19.68
N ASN A 37 0.87 5.26 -19.46
CA ASN A 37 0.12 4.78 -18.29
C ASN A 37 0.70 3.46 -17.77
N VAL A 38 0.53 3.21 -16.48
CA VAL A 38 0.86 1.94 -15.83
C VAL A 38 -0.45 1.29 -15.38
N LEU A 39 -0.64 0.03 -15.73
CA LEU A 39 -1.78 -0.77 -15.29
C LEU A 39 -1.40 -1.55 -14.02
N HIS A 40 -1.94 -1.12 -12.89
CA HIS A 40 -1.76 -1.78 -11.60
C HIS A 40 -2.75 -2.93 -11.43
N ARG A 41 -2.28 -4.05 -10.87
CA ARG A 41 -3.12 -5.22 -10.56
C ARG A 41 -3.55 -5.32 -9.08
N VAL A 42 -2.93 -4.54 -8.19
CA VAL A 42 -3.16 -4.61 -6.74
C VAL A 42 -3.89 -3.34 -6.28
N ALA A 43 -5.04 -3.51 -5.62
CA ALA A 43 -5.91 -2.40 -5.20
C ALA A 43 -5.31 -1.49 -4.12
N SER A 44 -4.37 -1.99 -3.31
CA SER A 44 -3.66 -1.20 -2.30
C SER A 44 -2.47 -0.41 -2.85
N GLN A 45 -1.94 -0.79 -4.02
CA GLN A 45 -0.65 -0.31 -4.50
C GLN A 45 -0.65 1.20 -4.78
N VAL A 46 -1.67 1.71 -5.49
CA VAL A 46 -1.72 3.13 -5.87
C VAL A 46 -1.84 4.02 -4.63
N ALA A 47 -2.72 3.66 -3.70
CA ALA A 47 -2.87 4.41 -2.45
C ALA A 47 -1.61 4.34 -1.57
N ALA A 48 -0.91 3.20 -1.54
CA ALA A 48 0.35 3.08 -0.83
C ALA A 48 1.43 4.00 -1.43
N LEU A 49 1.53 4.06 -2.76
CA LEU A 49 2.45 4.97 -3.45
C LEU A 49 2.09 6.44 -3.18
N ASP A 50 0.81 6.81 -3.18
CA ASP A 50 0.35 8.16 -2.83
C ASP A 50 0.65 8.54 -1.37
N LEU A 51 0.62 7.57 -0.45
CA LEU A 51 1.03 7.75 0.94
C LEU A 51 2.56 7.78 1.13
N GLY A 52 3.34 7.63 0.05
CA GLY A 52 4.80 7.67 0.08
C GLY A 52 5.46 6.37 0.53
N TYR A 53 4.75 5.24 0.50
CA TYR A 53 5.34 3.95 0.83
C TYR A 53 6.38 3.56 -0.20
N LYS A 54 7.41 2.86 0.27
CA LYS A 54 8.38 2.25 -0.62
C LYS A 54 7.85 0.89 -1.05
N PRO A 55 7.71 0.65 -2.35
CA PRO A 55 7.23 -0.61 -2.86
C PRO A 55 8.37 -1.64 -2.92
N GLY A 56 7.99 -2.91 -3.05
CA GLY A 56 8.94 -4.02 -2.97
C GLY A 56 9.35 -4.34 -1.52
N VAL A 57 10.16 -5.38 -1.37
CA VAL A 57 10.53 -5.95 -0.06
C VAL A 57 12.03 -5.85 0.25
N ASP A 58 12.83 -5.33 -0.68
CA ASP A 58 14.30 -5.27 -0.57
C ASP A 58 14.78 -4.52 0.69
N GLN A 59 14.01 -3.53 1.13
CA GLN A 59 14.30 -2.78 2.36
C GLN A 59 14.20 -3.66 3.60
N ILE A 60 13.34 -4.68 3.60
CA ILE A 60 13.16 -5.59 4.72
C ILE A 60 14.35 -6.54 4.81
N GLN A 61 14.75 -7.15 3.69
CA GLN A 61 15.91 -8.06 3.62
C GLN A 61 17.21 -7.35 3.98
N SER A 62 17.39 -6.11 3.49
CA SER A 62 18.59 -5.31 3.79
C SER A 62 18.65 -4.80 5.23
N LYS A 63 17.51 -4.36 5.79
CA LYS A 63 17.47 -3.80 7.16
C LYS A 63 17.40 -4.84 8.25
N LYS A 64 16.97 -6.07 7.96
CA LYS A 64 16.87 -7.17 8.92
C LYS A 64 16.11 -6.75 10.20
N PRO A 65 14.82 -6.41 10.10
CA PRO A 65 14.07 -5.84 11.22
C PRO A 65 13.86 -6.87 12.35
N ALA A 66 13.83 -6.39 13.59
CA ALA A 66 13.47 -7.20 14.76
C ALA A 66 11.96 -7.48 14.84
N ILE A 67 11.13 -6.59 14.29
CA ILE A 67 9.67 -6.73 14.24
C ILE A 67 9.19 -6.44 12.81
N LEU A 68 8.35 -7.31 12.26
CA LEU A 68 7.74 -7.15 10.95
C LEU A 68 6.20 -7.17 11.06
N PHE A 69 5.55 -6.14 10.53
CA PHE A 69 4.09 -6.10 10.39
C PHE A 69 3.68 -6.50 8.96
N LEU A 70 2.82 -7.49 8.84
CA LEU A 70 2.20 -7.94 7.59
C LEU A 70 0.74 -7.48 7.57
N LEU A 71 0.40 -6.50 6.73
CA LEU A 71 -0.98 -6.01 6.57
C LEU A 71 -1.66 -6.76 5.43
N GLY A 72 -2.28 -7.91 5.73
CA GLY A 72 -2.94 -8.79 4.75
C GLY A 72 -2.00 -9.23 3.62
N ALA A 73 -0.71 -9.36 3.92
CA ALA A 73 0.33 -9.61 2.93
C ALA A 73 0.51 -11.13 2.73
N ASP A 74 -0.25 -11.69 1.79
CA ASP A 74 -0.28 -13.15 1.53
C ASP A 74 0.34 -13.57 0.18
N GLN A 75 0.92 -12.64 -0.59
CA GLN A 75 1.45 -12.92 -1.93
C GLN A 75 2.79 -13.68 -1.93
N GLY A 76 3.29 -14.10 -0.75
CA GLY A 76 4.54 -14.86 -0.64
C GLY A 76 5.81 -14.09 -1.05
N ALA A 77 5.78 -12.75 -1.05
CA ALA A 77 6.93 -11.93 -1.42
C ALA A 77 8.10 -12.00 -0.41
N ILE A 78 7.81 -12.42 0.82
CA ILE A 78 8.77 -12.68 1.90
C ILE A 78 8.36 -13.98 2.58
N SER A 79 9.36 -14.77 2.97
CA SER A 79 9.22 -15.96 3.80
C SER A 79 9.99 -15.82 5.11
N ARG A 80 9.80 -16.76 6.05
CA ARG A 80 10.58 -16.78 7.31
C ARG A 80 12.08 -16.94 7.06
N ALA A 81 12.47 -17.60 5.97
CA ALA A 81 13.88 -17.79 5.61
C ALA A 81 14.58 -16.49 5.18
N ASP A 82 13.81 -15.48 4.75
CA ASP A 82 14.33 -14.17 4.36
C ASP A 82 14.52 -13.22 5.56
N LEU A 83 14.06 -13.64 6.75
CA LEU A 83 14.06 -12.83 7.97
C LEU A 83 15.19 -13.25 8.93
N PRO A 84 15.68 -12.33 9.77
CA PRO A 84 16.63 -12.68 10.82
C PRO A 84 16.04 -13.68 11.81
N ASP A 85 16.91 -14.49 12.40
CA ASP A 85 16.57 -15.31 13.55
C ASP A 85 15.99 -14.43 14.67
N GLY A 86 14.82 -14.83 15.19
CA GLY A 86 14.12 -14.08 16.23
C GLY A 86 13.35 -12.84 15.75
N CYS A 87 13.23 -12.59 14.44
CA CYS A 87 12.30 -11.59 13.92
C CYS A 87 10.87 -11.92 14.36
N PHE A 88 10.22 -10.97 15.04
CA PHE A 88 8.85 -11.09 15.54
C PHE A 88 7.85 -10.62 14.48
N VAL A 89 7.07 -11.54 13.95
CA VAL A 89 6.15 -11.29 12.83
C VAL A 89 4.72 -11.13 13.36
N VAL A 90 4.12 -9.97 13.11
CA VAL A 90 2.73 -9.65 13.43
C VAL A 90 1.94 -9.59 12.13
N TYR A 91 0.95 -10.46 11.98
CA TYR A 91 0.05 -10.46 10.84
C TYR A 91 -1.29 -9.81 11.21
N ILE A 92 -1.70 -8.79 10.47
CA ILE A 92 -3.00 -8.14 10.56
C ILE A 92 -3.74 -8.40 9.26
N GLY A 93 -4.73 -9.30 9.27
CA GLY A 93 -5.46 -9.68 8.07
C GLY A 93 -6.76 -10.40 8.38
N HIS A 94 -7.54 -10.67 7.34
CA HIS A 94 -8.87 -11.29 7.48
C HIS A 94 -8.90 -12.77 7.09
N ASN A 95 -7.95 -13.24 6.27
CA ASN A 95 -7.77 -14.65 5.93
C ASN A 95 -6.51 -15.21 6.57
N GLY A 96 -6.56 -16.49 6.95
CA GLY A 96 -5.40 -17.26 7.40
C GLY A 96 -4.76 -18.00 6.22
N ASP A 97 -3.85 -17.34 5.51
CA ASP A 97 -3.12 -17.89 4.36
C ASP A 97 -1.60 -17.78 4.61
N VAL A 98 -0.80 -17.59 3.56
CA VAL A 98 0.67 -17.51 3.59
C VAL A 98 1.21 -16.61 4.71
N GLY A 99 0.76 -15.36 4.81
CA GLY A 99 1.28 -14.39 5.77
C GLY A 99 0.94 -14.75 7.22
N ALA A 100 -0.27 -15.29 7.45
CA ALA A 100 -0.70 -15.74 8.76
C ALA A 100 0.10 -16.97 9.23
N SER A 101 0.44 -17.89 8.31
CA SER A 101 1.15 -19.13 8.63
C SER A 101 2.56 -18.92 9.17
N MET A 102 3.21 -17.81 8.81
CA MET A 102 4.57 -17.47 9.26
C MET A 102 4.60 -16.51 10.46
N ALA A 103 3.44 -16.06 10.93
CA ALA A 103 3.32 -15.05 11.97
C ALA A 103 3.50 -15.64 13.37
N ASP A 104 4.11 -14.86 14.27
CA ASP A 104 4.16 -15.20 15.69
C ASP A 104 2.88 -14.76 16.41
N ILE A 105 2.23 -13.68 15.93
CA ILE A 105 0.90 -13.24 16.36
C ILE A 105 0.02 -12.91 15.16
N VAL A 106 -1.23 -13.36 15.20
CA VAL A 106 -2.28 -13.00 14.25
C VAL A 106 -3.30 -12.08 14.94
N LEU A 107 -3.55 -10.93 14.33
CA LEU A 107 -4.56 -9.96 14.75
C LEU A 107 -5.66 -9.89 13.68
N PRO A 108 -6.91 -10.26 14.01
CA PRO A 108 -7.97 -10.38 13.01
C PRO A 108 -8.45 -9.01 12.53
N GLY A 109 -8.14 -8.70 11.27
CA GLY A 109 -8.61 -7.51 10.54
C GLY A 109 -9.98 -7.74 9.87
N ALA A 110 -10.55 -6.66 9.34
CA ALA A 110 -11.85 -6.70 8.65
C ALA A 110 -11.66 -6.86 7.14
N ALA A 111 -12.55 -7.58 6.47
CA ALA A 111 -12.59 -7.67 5.01
C ALA A 111 -13.05 -6.36 4.36
N TYR A 112 -12.89 -6.21 3.04
CA TYR A 112 -13.23 -4.97 2.34
C TYR A 112 -14.73 -4.63 2.39
N THR A 113 -15.61 -5.63 2.54
CA THR A 113 -17.07 -5.46 2.70
C THR A 113 -17.50 -5.11 4.12
N GLU A 114 -16.58 -5.15 5.08
CA GLU A 114 -16.85 -5.01 6.52
C GLU A 114 -16.38 -3.67 7.09
N LYS A 115 -15.71 -2.85 6.27
CA LYS A 115 -15.08 -1.60 6.70
C LYS A 115 -15.26 -0.48 5.68
N ALA A 116 -15.22 0.75 6.19
CA ALA A 116 -15.15 1.95 5.36
C ALA A 116 -13.70 2.31 5.03
N GLY A 117 -13.14 1.69 3.99
CA GLY A 117 -11.76 1.92 3.53
C GLY A 117 -11.71 2.78 2.26
N ILE A 118 -10.63 3.55 2.12
CA ILE A 118 -10.34 4.30 0.89
C ILE A 118 -9.38 3.49 0.03
N TYR A 119 -9.73 3.28 -1.23
CA TYR A 119 -8.92 2.60 -2.24
C TYR A 119 -8.69 3.54 -3.41
N ALA A 120 -7.51 3.47 -4.03
CA ALA A 120 -7.22 4.20 -5.25
C ALA A 120 -7.03 3.21 -6.41
N ASN A 121 -7.77 3.41 -7.50
CA ASN A 121 -7.64 2.56 -8.68
C ASN A 121 -6.43 2.98 -9.55
N THR A 122 -6.17 2.23 -10.62
CA THR A 122 -5.01 2.44 -11.50
C THR A 122 -4.95 3.80 -12.21
N GLU A 123 -6.07 4.51 -12.33
CA GLU A 123 -6.13 5.85 -12.95
C GLU A 123 -6.02 6.99 -11.92
N GLY A 124 -5.78 6.67 -10.64
CA GLY A 124 -5.66 7.65 -9.56
C GLY A 124 -7.00 8.16 -9.03
N ARG A 125 -8.09 7.43 -9.26
CA ARG A 125 -9.41 7.74 -8.68
C ARG A 125 -9.54 7.07 -7.33
N ALA A 126 -9.71 7.88 -6.29
CA ALA A 126 -10.03 7.40 -4.96
C ALA A 126 -11.52 7.02 -4.86
N GLN A 127 -11.81 5.89 -4.25
CA GLN A 127 -13.14 5.37 -3.97
C GLN A 127 -13.19 4.90 -2.53
N GLN A 128 -14.35 5.03 -1.89
CA GLN A 128 -14.53 4.61 -0.50
C GLN A 128 -15.54 3.48 -0.45
N THR A 129 -15.19 2.38 0.22
CA THR A 129 -16.13 1.30 0.53
C THR A 129 -17.09 1.73 1.64
N GLN A 130 -18.26 1.11 1.67
CA GLN A 130 -19.19 1.19 2.79
C GLN A 130 -19.32 -0.21 3.39
N PRO A 131 -19.35 -0.33 4.74
CA PRO A 131 -19.56 -1.62 5.38
C PRO A 131 -20.96 -2.14 5.02
N ALA A 132 -21.02 -3.29 4.39
CA ALA A 132 -22.26 -4.00 4.08
C ALA A 132 -22.66 -4.94 5.22
N ILE A 133 -21.67 -5.48 5.93
CA ILE A 133 -21.82 -6.37 7.08
C ILE A 133 -20.82 -5.98 8.16
N MET A 134 -21.01 -6.47 9.39
CA MET A 134 -20.03 -6.27 10.47
C MET A 134 -18.89 -7.28 10.37
N PRO A 135 -17.67 -6.93 10.80
CA PRO A 135 -16.57 -7.89 10.92
C PRO A 135 -16.96 -9.08 11.81
N PRO A 136 -16.63 -10.31 11.42
CA PRO A 136 -17.00 -11.49 12.19
C PRO A 136 -16.23 -11.59 13.52
N GLY A 137 -16.92 -12.04 14.57
CA GLY A 137 -16.32 -12.37 15.87
C GLY A 137 -15.54 -11.21 16.50
N ALA A 138 -14.25 -11.43 16.74
CA ALA A 138 -13.36 -10.45 17.35
C ALA A 138 -12.62 -9.55 16.35
N SER A 139 -12.90 -9.67 15.04
CA SER A 139 -12.26 -8.83 14.02
C SER A 139 -12.55 -7.35 14.22
N ARG A 140 -11.59 -6.50 13.84
CA ARG A 140 -11.69 -5.04 13.94
C ARG A 140 -11.20 -4.39 12.65
N GLU A 141 -11.61 -3.14 12.41
CA GLU A 141 -11.03 -2.34 11.31
C GLU A 141 -9.52 -2.18 11.50
N ASP A 142 -8.75 -2.40 10.44
CA ASP A 142 -7.28 -2.51 10.52
C ASP A 142 -6.60 -1.28 11.15
N TRP A 143 -7.08 -0.07 10.84
CA TRP A 143 -6.52 1.15 11.40
C TRP A 143 -6.76 1.27 12.91
N ARG A 144 -7.87 0.71 13.43
CA ARG A 144 -8.14 0.67 14.87
C ARG A 144 -7.21 -0.29 15.57
N ILE A 145 -6.87 -1.42 14.95
CA ILE A 145 -5.87 -2.35 15.46
C ILE A 145 -4.53 -1.64 15.58
N LEU A 146 -4.08 -0.96 14.53
CA LEU A 146 -2.84 -0.18 14.54
C LEU A 146 -2.85 0.95 15.58
N ARG A 147 -3.98 1.67 15.71
CA ARG A 147 -4.15 2.70 16.74
C ARG A 147 -4.07 2.11 18.14
N ALA A 148 -4.75 0.99 18.41
CA ALA A 148 -4.70 0.32 19.71
C ALA A 148 -3.28 -0.19 20.04
N ILE A 149 -2.57 -0.78 19.08
CA ILE A 149 -1.16 -1.15 19.22
C ILE A 149 -0.33 0.08 19.61
N SER A 150 -0.55 1.22 18.94
CA SER A 150 0.18 2.45 19.27
C SER A 150 -0.09 2.96 20.68
N GLU A 151 -1.28 2.69 21.25
CA GLU A 151 -1.64 3.05 22.62
C GLU A 151 -0.87 2.21 23.63
N VAL A 152 -0.91 0.88 23.44
CA VAL A 152 -0.25 -0.07 24.31
C VAL A 152 1.26 0.15 24.26
N ALA A 153 1.80 0.38 23.07
CA ALA A 153 3.20 0.73 22.88
C ALA A 153 3.55 2.12 23.44
N ALA A 154 2.59 3.04 23.55
CA ALA A 154 2.84 4.40 24.06
C ALA A 154 3.20 4.43 25.55
N GLN A 155 2.97 3.36 26.32
CA GLN A 155 3.56 3.23 27.66
C GLN A 155 5.11 3.29 27.62
N GLY A 156 5.73 3.10 26.46
CA GLY A 156 7.14 3.37 26.17
C GLY A 156 7.40 4.07 24.81
N GLY A 157 6.41 4.76 24.23
CA GLY A 157 6.43 5.20 22.83
C GLY A 157 5.51 6.38 22.50
N ARG A 158 5.22 6.62 21.21
CA ARG A 158 4.38 7.74 20.75
C ARG A 158 3.01 7.26 20.28
N MET A 159 1.97 7.70 20.99
CA MET A 159 0.58 7.45 20.62
C MET A 159 0.21 8.17 19.31
N LEU A 160 -0.55 7.50 18.44
CA LEU A 160 -1.07 8.12 17.23
C LEU A 160 -2.13 9.18 17.59
N PRO A 161 -2.11 10.39 16.99
CA PRO A 161 -2.93 11.52 17.43
C PRO A 161 -4.35 11.51 16.83
N TYR A 162 -4.96 10.33 16.68
CA TYR A 162 -6.29 10.18 16.11
C TYR A 162 -7.04 9.00 16.73
N GLU A 163 -8.28 9.24 17.14
CA GLU A 163 -9.23 8.27 17.70
C GLU A 163 -10.38 7.98 16.73
N THR A 164 -10.73 8.95 15.89
CA THR A 164 -11.87 8.84 14.99
C THR A 164 -11.43 8.77 13.53
N ARG A 165 -12.32 8.27 12.68
CA ARG A 165 -12.09 8.20 11.24
C ARG A 165 -11.92 9.59 10.63
N GLU A 166 -12.63 10.59 11.13
CA GLU A 166 -12.50 11.98 10.69
C GLU A 166 -11.10 12.52 11.00
N GLN A 167 -10.55 12.20 12.17
CA GLN A 167 -9.18 12.58 12.53
C GLN A 167 -8.14 11.82 11.69
N LEU A 168 -8.37 10.54 11.42
CA LEU A 168 -7.53 9.77 10.47
C LEU A 168 -7.58 10.39 9.06
N HIS A 169 -8.75 10.78 8.57
CA HIS A 169 -8.89 11.49 7.30
C HIS A 169 -8.16 12.85 7.33
N ASN A 170 -8.21 13.58 8.44
CA ASN A 170 -7.41 14.80 8.59
C ASN A 170 -5.92 14.51 8.46
N ARG A 171 -5.43 13.40 9.03
CA ARG A 171 -4.04 12.98 8.82
C ARG A 171 -3.76 12.61 7.38
N ILE A 172 -4.63 11.86 6.71
CA ILE A 172 -4.49 11.53 5.28
C ILE A 172 -4.41 12.82 4.45
N ARG A 173 -5.23 13.83 4.75
CA ARG A 173 -5.21 15.13 4.04
C ARG A 173 -3.85 15.82 4.07
N THR A 174 -3.11 15.67 5.17
CA THR A 174 -1.76 16.26 5.30
C THR A 174 -0.67 15.52 4.53
N ILE A 175 -0.92 14.27 4.10
CA ILE A 175 0.06 13.43 3.41
C ILE A 175 -0.32 13.28 1.93
N ALA A 176 -1.54 12.81 1.68
CA ALA A 176 -2.04 12.44 0.35
C ALA A 176 -3.47 12.99 0.18
N PRO A 177 -3.65 14.31 0.00
CA PRO A 177 -4.98 14.92 -0.09
C PRO A 177 -5.82 14.39 -1.25
N GLY A 178 -5.19 13.92 -2.34
CA GLY A 178 -5.87 13.30 -3.48
C GLY A 178 -6.74 12.09 -3.11
N LEU A 179 -6.36 11.34 -2.06
CA LEU A 179 -7.13 10.19 -1.59
C LEU A 179 -8.49 10.56 -0.99
N LEU A 180 -8.71 11.84 -0.64
CA LEU A 180 -9.98 12.33 -0.12
C LEU A 180 -10.87 12.97 -1.20
N VAL A 181 -10.37 13.11 -2.43
CA VAL A 181 -11.16 13.59 -3.58
C VAL A 181 -11.84 12.38 -4.23
N LEU A 182 -12.94 11.94 -3.63
CA LEU A 182 -13.61 10.72 -4.04
C LEU A 182 -14.25 10.83 -5.43
N ASN A 183 -14.24 9.72 -6.16
CA ASN A 183 -14.89 9.49 -7.45
C ASN A 183 -14.42 10.39 -8.60
N LYS A 184 -13.28 11.07 -8.46
CA LYS A 184 -12.64 11.85 -9.53
C LYS A 184 -11.18 11.41 -9.71
N PRO A 185 -10.67 11.30 -10.95
CA PRO A 185 -9.25 11.06 -11.16
C PRO A 185 -8.46 12.27 -10.67
N VAL A 186 -7.44 12.02 -9.85
CA VAL A 186 -6.49 13.04 -9.43
C VAL A 186 -5.14 12.73 -10.07
N ALA A 187 -4.46 13.77 -10.57
CA ALA A 187 -3.09 13.60 -11.03
C ALA A 187 -2.21 13.16 -9.85
N PRO A 188 -1.34 12.15 -10.01
CA PRO A 188 -0.44 11.75 -8.94
C PRO A 188 0.46 12.93 -8.55
N ALA A 189 0.78 13.04 -7.26
CA ALA A 189 1.74 14.01 -6.78
C ALA A 189 3.12 13.77 -7.44
N ILE A 190 3.94 14.82 -7.54
CA ILE A 190 5.29 14.75 -8.13
C ILE A 190 6.15 13.71 -7.39
N GLU A 191 5.97 13.60 -6.08
CA GLU A 191 6.65 12.63 -5.22
C GLU A 191 6.23 11.19 -5.53
N THR A 192 4.93 10.94 -5.75
CA THR A 192 4.41 9.63 -6.20
C THR A 192 5.01 9.24 -7.55
N LEU A 193 5.08 10.19 -8.49
CA LEU A 193 5.70 9.98 -9.80
C LEU A 193 7.19 9.64 -9.67
N ALA A 194 7.91 10.33 -8.78
CA ALA A 194 9.32 10.05 -8.51
C ALA A 194 9.53 8.68 -7.84
N LEU A 195 8.61 8.23 -6.98
CA LEU A 195 8.65 6.90 -6.39
C LEU A 195 8.37 5.80 -7.43
N ALA A 196 7.38 6.00 -8.29
CA ALA A 196 7.11 5.10 -9.42
C ALA A 196 8.28 5.06 -10.41
N ASP A 197 9.01 6.17 -10.59
CA ASP A 197 10.22 6.21 -11.40
C ASP A 197 11.43 5.56 -10.71
N LYS A 198 11.49 5.54 -9.37
CA LYS A 198 12.52 4.82 -8.62
C LYS A 198 12.30 3.31 -8.61
N GLN A 199 11.04 2.84 -8.61
CA GLN A 199 10.71 1.43 -8.85
C GLN A 199 11.17 0.92 -10.19
N ALA A 200 11.26 1.80 -11.18
CA ALA A 200 11.94 1.44 -12.38
C ALA A 200 13.41 1.14 -12.00
N ILE A 201 14.14 2.07 -11.41
CA ILE A 201 15.61 2.03 -11.27
C ILE A 201 16.16 0.95 -10.31
N SER A 202 15.39 0.47 -9.33
CA SER A 202 15.78 -0.58 -8.36
C SER A 202 15.29 -1.96 -8.76
#